data_AF-A0A6P2SVY5-F1
#
_entry.id   AF-A0A6P2SVY5-F1
#
_cell.length_a   1.000
_cell.length_b   1.000
_cell.length_c   1.000
_cell.angle_alpha   90.00
_cell.angle_beta   90.00
_cell.angle_gamma   90.00
#
_symmetry.space_group_name_H-M   'P 1'
#
loop_
_entity.id
_entity.type
_entity.pdbx_description
1 polymer ?
#
loop_
_entity_poly.entity_id
_entity_poly.type
_entity_poly.pdbx_seq_one_letter_code
_entity_poly.pdbx_strand_id
1 'polypeptide(L)' 'MKNAYELLLDAPDAQVKRCQLAFKAIAAGEWQDAAGFLRNAAKEEGSTLWANEAIALADACQKRVNPHRLVAPN' A
#
# COMPACT_ATOMS: atom_id res chain seq x y z
N MET A 1 0.13 11.78 -7.11
CA MET A 1 0.11 10.45 -6.48
C MET A 1 0.04 9.44 -7.60
N LYS A 2 1.03 8.55 -7.70
CA LYS A 2 0.92 7.40 -8.59
C LYS A 2 -0.25 6.52 -8.12
N ASN A 3 -1.04 6.04 -9.06
CA ASN A 3 -2.04 5.02 -8.77
C ASN A 3 -1.33 3.71 -8.43
N ALA A 4 -2.05 2.79 -7.76
CA ALA A 4 -1.50 1.47 -7.45
C ALA A 4 -0.83 0.85 -8.68
N TYR A 5 -1.50 0.86 -9.84
CA TYR A 5 -0.94 0.30 -11.08
C TYR A 5 0.43 0.87 -11.49
N GLU A 6 0.64 2.18 -11.31
CA GLU A 6 1.91 2.83 -11.62
C GLU A 6 3.00 2.45 -10.60
N LEU A 7 2.63 2.26 -9.33
CA LEU A 7 3.54 1.72 -8.31
C LEU A 7 3.98 0.27 -8.63
N LEU A 8 3.11 -0.53 -9.27
CA LEU A 8 3.45 -1.89 -9.70
C LEU A 8 4.48 -1.88 -10.83
N LEU A 9 4.35 -0.94 -11.77
CA LEU A 9 5.23 -0.84 -12.94
C LEU A 9 6.65 -0.39 -12.56
N ASP A 10 6.78 0.45 -11.54
CA ASP A 10 8.06 0.88 -10.96
C ASP A 10 8.57 -0.06 -9.85
N ALA A 11 7.88 -1.17 -9.58
CA ALA A 11 8.26 -2.06 -8.49
C ALA A 11 9.54 -2.85 -8.83
N PRO A 12 10.53 -2.90 -7.91
CA PRO A 12 11.71 -3.73 -8.09
C PRO A 12 11.30 -5.21 -8.13
N ASP A 13 11.99 -6.03 -8.93
CA ASP A 13 11.64 -7.45 -9.19
C ASP A 13 11.44 -8.27 -7.90
N ALA A 14 12.21 -7.97 -6.86
CA ALA A 14 12.11 -8.61 -5.54
C ALA A 14 10.77 -8.34 -4.85
N GLN A 15 10.13 -7.20 -5.13
CA GLN A 15 8.89 -6.74 -4.52
C GLN A 15 7.66 -6.90 -5.43
N VAL A 16 7.83 -7.18 -6.72
CA VAL A 16 6.73 -7.40 -7.68
C VAL A 16 5.71 -8.40 -7.15
N LYS A 17 6.15 -9.54 -6.60
CA LYS A 17 5.24 -10.55 -6.02
C LYS A 17 4.44 -10.01 -4.82
N ARG A 18 5.07 -9.22 -3.94
CA ARG A 18 4.39 -8.60 -2.78
C ARG A 18 3.41 -7.53 -3.22
N CYS A 19 3.75 -6.76 -4.25
CA CYS A 19 2.81 -5.81 -4.85
C CYS A 19 1.62 -6.53 -5.47
N GLN A 20 1.83 -7.59 -6.24
CA GLN A 20 0.71 -8.38 -6.77
C GLN A 20 -0.22 -8.90 -5.65
N LEU A 21 0.33 -9.36 -4.51
CA LEU A 21 -0.47 -9.73 -3.33
C LEU A 21 -1.24 -8.56 -2.75
N ALA A 22 -0.60 -7.40 -2.57
CA ALA A 22 -1.25 -6.19 -2.10
C ALA A 22 -2.41 -5.76 -3.01
N PHE A 23 -2.25 -5.92 -4.32
CA PHE A 23 -3.27 -5.49 -5.29
C PHE A 23 -4.42 -6.47 -5.36
N LYS A 24 -4.13 -7.77 -5.22
CA LYS A 24 -5.16 -8.79 -5.05
C LYS A 24 -5.99 -8.52 -3.79
N ALA A 25 -5.34 -8.13 -2.69
CA ALA A 25 -6.02 -7.74 -1.45
C ALA A 25 -6.86 -6.46 -1.64
N ILE A 26 -6.34 -5.43 -2.32
CA ILE A 26 -7.10 -4.22 -2.70
C ILE A 26 -8.34 -4.58 -3.52
N ALA A 27 -8.20 -5.44 -4.53
CA ALA A 27 -9.30 -5.88 -5.37
C ALA A 27 -10.34 -6.73 -4.62
N ALA A 28 -9.91 -7.47 -3.60
CA ALA A 28 -10.78 -8.25 -2.71
C ALA A 28 -11.47 -7.39 -1.63
N GLY A 29 -11.07 -6.12 -1.46
CA GLY A 29 -11.53 -5.27 -0.36
C GLY A 29 -10.81 -5.51 0.97
N GLU A 30 -9.77 -6.34 0.98
CA GLU A 30 -8.91 -6.64 2.13
C GLU A 30 -7.86 -5.53 2.30
N TRP A 31 -8.33 -4.31 2.57
CA TRP A 31 -7.49 -3.11 2.63
C TRP A 31 -6.41 -3.16 3.72
N GLN A 32 -6.63 -3.94 4.78
CA GLN A 32 -5.71 -4.09 5.90
C GLN A 32 -4.49 -4.92 5.51
N ASP A 33 -4.72 -6.07 4.88
CA ASP A 33 -3.67 -6.93 4.33
C ASP A 33 -2.89 -6.20 3.23
N ALA A 34 -3.59 -5.48 2.34
CA ALA A 34 -2.95 -4.66 1.31
C ALA A 34 -1.94 -3.66 1.91
N ALA A 35 -2.34 -2.93 2.95
CA ALA A 35 -1.46 -1.99 3.64
C ALA A 35 -0.27 -2.69 4.32
N GLY A 36 -0.49 -3.89 4.88
CA GLY A 36 0.56 -4.71 5.48
C GLY A 36 1.62 -5.14 4.47
N PHE A 37 1.19 -5.65 3.31
CA PHE A 37 2.09 -6.07 2.24
C PHE A 37 2.92 -4.90 1.70
N LEU A 38 2.29 -3.74 1.47
CA LEU A 38 2.98 -2.54 0.98
C LEU A 38 3.99 -1.98 1.99
N ARG A 39 3.65 -1.95 3.29
CA ARG A 39 4.60 -1.50 4.33
C ARG A 39 5.78 -2.43 4.47
N ASN A 40 5.57 -3.75 4.40
CA ASN A 40 6.65 -4.72 4.45
C ASN A 40 7.58 -4.57 3.24
N ALA A 41 7.00 -4.45 2.05
CA ALA A 41 7.79 -4.25 0.83
C ALA A 41 8.60 -2.94 0.87
N ALA A 42 7.99 -1.85 1.33
CA ALA A 42 8.70 -0.59 1.52
C ALA A 42 9.83 -0.69 2.55
N LYS A 43 9.60 -1.41 3.66
CA LYS A 43 10.62 -1.62 4.70
C LYS A 43 11.81 -2.45 4.20
N GLU A 44 11.56 -3.44 3.34
CA GLU A 44 12.61 -4.27 2.75
C GLU A 44 13.46 -3.50 1.72
N GLU A 45 12.86 -2.58 0.96
CA GLU A 45 13.61 -1.73 0.01
C GLU A 45 14.31 -0.53 0.68
N GLY A 46 13.88 -0.15 1.88
CA GLY A 46 14.46 0.97 2.63
C GLY A 46 13.95 2.34 2.16
N SER A 47 14.83 3.33 2.05
CA SER A 47 14.45 4.73 1.75
C SER A 47 14.48 5.07 0.25
N THR A 48 14.03 4.15 -0.61
CA THR A 48 13.90 4.42 -2.04
C THR A 48 12.69 5.31 -2.32
N LEU A 49 12.68 5.99 -3.47
CA LEU A 49 11.52 6.77 -3.90
C LEU A 49 10.28 5.88 -3.98
N TRP A 50 10.44 4.67 -4.51
CA TRP A 50 9.40 3.65 -4.59
C TRP A 50 8.85 3.25 -3.21
N ALA A 51 9.72 3.03 -2.22
CA ALA A 51 9.28 2.69 -0.86
C ALA A 51 8.44 3.81 -0.21
N ASN A 52 8.80 5.07 -0.45
CA ASN A 52 8.00 6.21 0.02
C ASN A 52 6.61 6.24 -0.65
N GLU A 53 6.54 5.97 -1.96
CA GLU A 53 5.27 5.87 -2.68
C GLU A 53 4.42 4.67 -2.21
N ALA A 54 5.05 3.54 -1.92
CA ALA A 54 4.41 2.35 -1.37
C ALA A 54 3.83 2.61 0.04
N ILE A 55 4.56 3.35 0.89
CA ILE A 55 4.06 3.78 2.21
C ILE A 55 2.85 4.71 2.05
N ALA A 56 2.89 5.66 1.11
CA ALA A 56 1.75 6.56 0.86
C ALA A 56 0.51 5.78 0.40
N LEU A 57 0.67 4.77 -0.46
CA LEU A 57 -0.42 3.89 -0.88
C LEU A 57 -0.93 3.01 0.27
N ALA A 58 -0.04 2.50 1.12
CA ALA A 58 -0.40 1.73 2.31
C ALA A 58 -1.23 2.56 3.30
N ASP A 59 -0.88 3.83 3.49
CA ASP A 59 -1.63 4.77 4.32
C ASP A 59 -3.04 5.04 3.76
N ALA A 60 -3.15 5.21 2.44
CA ALA A 60 -4.44 5.32 1.76
C ALA A 60 -5.29 4.05 1.92
N CYS A 61 -4.69 2.87 1.86
CA CYS A 61 -5.38 1.59 2.13
C CYS A 61 -5.85 1.53 3.59
N GLN A 62 -5.00 1.90 4.56
CA GLN A 62 -5.41 1.95 5.98
C GLN A 62 -6.57 2.93 6.24
N LYS A 63 -6.60 4.07 5.56
CA LYS A 63 -7.74 5.00 5.64
C LYS A 63 -9.05 4.37 5.17
N ARG A 64 -8.99 3.43 4.22
CA ARG A 64 -10.16 2.63 3.78
C ARG A 64 -10.55 1.51 4.73
N VAL A 65 -9.60 0.95 5.49
CA VAL A 65 -9.90 -0.04 6.54
C VAL A 65 -10.79 0.58 7.62
N ASN A 66 -10.57 1.87 7.95
CA ASN A 66 -11.28 2.52 9.03
C ASN A 66 -11.92 3.86 8.58
N PRO A 67 -13.00 3.82 7.78
CA PRO A 67 -13.67 5.04 7.33
C PRO A 67 -14.31 5.82 8.49
N HIS A 68 -14.53 5.18 9.65
CA HIS A 68 -15.18 5.78 10.82
C HIS A 68 -14.26 6.56 11.77
N ARG A 69 -12.93 6.57 11.57
CA ARG A 69 -12.02 7.34 12.45
C ARG A 69 -11.97 8.85 12.13
N LEU A 70 -12.70 9.30 11.12
CA LEU A 70 -12.78 10.72 10.72
C LEU A 70 -14.02 11.46 11.29
N VAL A 71 -14.85 10.81 12.11
CA VAL A 71 -15.93 11.48 12.85
C VAL A 71 -15.81 11.27 14.35
N ALA A 72 -15.05 12.14 15.00
CA ALA A 72 -15.29 12.50 16.39
C ALA A 72 -14.73 13.92 16.64
N PRO A 73 -15.47 14.99 16.30
CA PRO A 73 -15.34 16.24 17.01
C PRO A 73 -16.06 16.08 18.37
N ASN A 74 -15.31 16.24 19.45
CA ASN A 74 -15.89 16.51 20.77
C ASN A 74 -15.67 17.98 21.10
#